data_AF-A0A9W8CY25-F1
#
_entry.id   AF-A0A9W8CY25-F1
#
_cell.length_a   1.000
_cell.length_b   1.000
_cell.length_c   1.000
_cell.angle_alpha   90.00
_cell.angle_beta   90.00
_cell.angle_gamma   90.00
#
_symmetry.space_group_name_H-M   'P 1'
#
loop_
_entity.id
_entity.type
_entity.pdbx_description
1 polymer ?
#
loop_
_entity_poly.entity_id
_entity_poly.type
_entity_poly.pdbx_seq_one_letter_code
_entity_poly.pdbx_strand_id
1 'polypeptide(L)'
;MVEPSEKGLALGKRLAHVDKDVRDQAVADIQQLLSQDEEFTYMEMMRHWKALFYCFWLSDKPLVQQELSWSLAGLVLECKAGNRATFVRAFWDTLCREWFEVDKHRVDKYLLLARRMVFFTFQSMRQNEWDQALVRDYIDVYQQLPISPREPRVPNSIRSHVADVYLDELVRLAGDRDQQGDVPQNTAARIPVATLVEPFMRLIATTTIRHMPQIIQESVFE
;
A
#
# COMPACT_ATOMS: atom_id res chain seq x y z
N MET A 1 -1.24 -17.79 -21.41
CA MET A 1 -0.82 -18.14 -20.04
C MET A 1 0.68 -17.93 -19.98
N VAL A 2 1.17 -16.93 -19.24
CA VAL A 2 2.61 -16.69 -19.09
C VAL A 2 3.09 -17.59 -17.94
N GLU A 3 3.93 -18.57 -18.27
CA GLU A 3 4.53 -19.45 -17.28
C GLU A 3 5.40 -18.61 -16.32
N PRO A 4 5.37 -18.91 -15.01
CA PRO A 4 6.22 -18.19 -14.05
C PRO A 4 7.70 -18.38 -14.36
N SER A 5 8.50 -17.32 -14.24
CA SER A 5 9.95 -17.48 -14.20
C SER A 5 10.34 -18.39 -13.02
N GLU A 6 11.24 -19.34 -13.26
CA GLU A 6 11.66 -20.32 -12.25
C GLU A 6 12.22 -19.64 -10.99
N LYS A 7 12.93 -18.52 -11.18
CA LYS A 7 13.45 -17.66 -10.11
C LYS A 7 12.33 -17.04 -9.26
N GLY A 8 11.26 -16.55 -9.89
CA GLY A 8 10.11 -15.97 -9.18
C GLY A 8 9.35 -16.99 -8.35
N LEU A 9 9.21 -18.23 -8.86
CA LEU A 9 8.59 -19.33 -8.13
C LEU A 9 9.42 -19.77 -6.90
N ALA A 10 10.74 -19.74 -7.01
CA ALA A 10 11.64 -20.01 -5.89
C ALA A 10 11.53 -18.94 -4.79
N LEU A 11 11.50 -17.66 -5.18
CA LEU A 11 11.37 -16.55 -4.23
C LEU A 11 10.03 -16.57 -3.49
N GLY A 12 8.92 -16.81 -4.19
CA GLY A 12 7.59 -16.89 -3.57
C GLY A 12 7.48 -17.98 -2.51
N LYS A 13 8.10 -19.15 -2.74
CA LYS A 13 8.15 -20.24 -1.75
C LYS A 13 8.95 -19.86 -0.50
N ARG A 14 10.05 -19.11 -0.67
CA ARG A 14 10.88 -18.65 0.46
C ARG A 14 10.16 -17.58 1.29
N LEU A 15 9.43 -16.66 0.65
CA LEU A 15 8.59 -15.66 1.34
C LEU A 15 7.49 -16.32 2.19
N ALA A 16 6.92 -17.44 1.74
CA ALA A 16 5.90 -18.19 2.49
C ALA A 16 6.48 -19.33 3.36
N HIS A 17 7.79 -19.36 3.58
CA HIS A 17 8.44 -20.44 4.35
C HIS A 17 8.18 -20.29 5.86
N VAL A 18 8.11 -21.41 6.59
CA VAL A 18 7.81 -21.41 8.04
C VAL A 18 8.94 -20.82 8.90
N ASP A 19 10.18 -20.97 8.46
CA ASP A 19 11.38 -20.41 9.10
C ASP A 19 11.46 -18.90 8.86
N LYS A 20 11.62 -18.12 9.95
CA LYS A 20 11.72 -16.66 9.92
C LYS A 20 12.95 -16.18 9.14
N ASP A 21 14.10 -16.79 9.34
CA ASP A 21 15.35 -16.31 8.74
C ASP A 21 15.33 -16.50 7.22
N VAL A 22 14.68 -17.57 6.75
CA VAL A 22 14.43 -17.80 5.32
C VAL A 22 13.54 -16.70 4.73
N ARG A 23 12.49 -16.29 5.46
CA ARG A 23 11.59 -15.21 5.03
C ARG A 23 12.28 -13.86 5.04
N ASP A 24 13.03 -13.53 6.08
CA ASP A 24 13.76 -12.26 6.19
C ASP A 24 14.75 -12.10 5.03
N GLN A 25 15.50 -13.16 4.71
CA GLN A 25 16.37 -13.14 3.53
C GLN A 25 15.57 -12.99 2.24
N ALA A 26 14.40 -13.63 2.13
CA ALA A 26 13.55 -13.48 0.95
C ALA A 26 12.94 -12.07 0.81
N VAL A 27 12.68 -11.37 1.92
CA VAL A 27 12.25 -9.96 1.93
C VAL A 27 13.41 -9.06 1.45
N ALA A 28 14.65 -9.33 1.86
CA ALA A 28 15.81 -8.63 1.33
C ALA A 28 16.01 -8.88 -0.18
N ASP A 29 15.82 -10.14 -0.62
CA ASP A 29 15.96 -10.51 -2.03
C ASP A 29 14.88 -9.84 -2.92
N ILE A 30 13.62 -9.75 -2.45
CA ILE A 30 12.58 -9.06 -3.21
C ILE A 30 12.79 -7.55 -3.24
N GLN A 31 13.32 -6.94 -2.16
CA GLN A 31 13.71 -5.54 -2.17
C GLN A 31 14.76 -5.28 -3.26
N GLN A 32 15.80 -6.11 -3.33
CA GLN A 32 16.80 -6.01 -4.38
C GLN A 32 16.18 -6.20 -5.77
N LEU A 33 15.29 -7.19 -5.94
CA LEU A 33 14.61 -7.45 -7.22
C LEU A 33 13.78 -6.25 -7.69
N LEU A 34 13.01 -5.60 -6.80
CA LEU A 34 12.18 -4.44 -7.15
C LEU A 34 13.01 -3.20 -7.53
N SER A 35 14.25 -3.13 -7.05
CA SER A 35 15.21 -2.06 -7.39
C SER A 35 15.90 -2.25 -8.75
N GLN A 36 15.78 -3.42 -9.36
CA GLN A 36 16.35 -3.71 -10.69
C GLN A 36 15.55 -3.03 -11.80
N ASP A 37 16.20 -2.80 -12.94
CA ASP A 37 15.60 -2.16 -14.12
C ASP A 37 14.81 -3.19 -14.97
N GLU A 38 13.90 -3.90 -14.31
CA GLU A 38 12.99 -4.88 -14.91
C GLU A 38 11.55 -4.40 -14.68
N GLU A 39 10.76 -4.28 -15.75
CA GLU A 39 9.33 -4.00 -15.63
C GLU A 39 8.57 -5.30 -15.32
N PHE A 40 7.78 -5.29 -14.26
CA PHE A 40 6.94 -6.43 -13.90
C PHE A 40 5.57 -6.29 -14.54
N THR A 41 5.07 -7.38 -15.11
CA THR A 41 3.65 -7.45 -15.43
C THR A 41 2.82 -7.41 -14.15
N TYR A 42 1.58 -6.94 -14.24
CA TYR A 42 0.65 -6.95 -13.12
C TYR A 42 0.48 -8.36 -12.49
N MET A 43 0.49 -9.42 -13.31
CA MET A 43 0.36 -10.79 -12.80
C MET A 43 1.59 -11.26 -12.02
N GLU A 44 2.79 -10.84 -12.39
CA GLU A 44 4.01 -11.11 -11.62
C GLU A 44 3.97 -10.36 -10.29
N MET A 45 3.59 -9.09 -10.31
CA MET A 45 3.45 -8.28 -9.10
C MET A 45 2.40 -8.87 -8.14
N MET A 46 1.28 -9.38 -8.66
CA MET A 46 0.26 -10.09 -7.86
C MET A 46 0.80 -11.39 -7.24
N ARG A 47 1.67 -12.13 -7.93
CA ARG A 47 2.31 -13.33 -7.36
C ARG A 47 3.25 -12.96 -6.21
N HIS A 48 4.03 -11.90 -6.38
CA HIS A 48 4.88 -11.35 -5.33
C HIS A 48 4.08 -10.93 -4.10
N TRP A 49 3.02 -10.14 -4.30
CA TRP A 49 2.17 -9.70 -3.19
C TRP A 49 1.44 -10.83 -2.48
N LYS A 50 1.01 -11.87 -3.21
CA LYS A 50 0.46 -13.07 -2.57
C LYS A 50 1.48 -13.74 -1.64
N ALA A 51 2.74 -13.83 -2.07
CA ALA A 51 3.79 -14.39 -1.24
C ALA A 51 4.13 -13.50 -0.03
N LEU A 52 4.18 -12.18 -0.20
CA LEU A 52 4.39 -11.22 0.88
C LEU A 52 3.22 -11.23 1.89
N PHE A 53 1.98 -11.42 1.42
CA PHE A 53 0.82 -11.59 2.28
C PHE A 53 1.01 -12.78 3.23
N TYR A 54 1.40 -13.95 2.72
CA TYR A 54 1.67 -15.11 3.58
C TYR A 54 2.95 -14.99 4.41
N CYS A 55 3.96 -14.24 3.95
CA CYS A 55 5.10 -13.86 4.77
C CYS A 55 4.64 -13.13 6.04
N PHE A 56 3.74 -12.16 5.88
CA PHE A 56 3.15 -11.40 6.97
C PHE A 56 2.18 -12.25 7.80
N TRP A 57 1.45 -13.17 7.17
CA TRP A 57 0.56 -14.13 7.84
C TRP A 57 1.27 -14.92 8.94
N LEU A 58 2.49 -15.39 8.66
CA LEU A 58 3.34 -16.19 9.55
C LEU A 58 4.07 -15.37 10.63
N SER A 59 3.80 -14.06 10.72
CA SER A 59 4.41 -13.17 11.72
C SER A 59 3.47 -12.95 12.91
N ASP A 60 3.82 -13.52 14.07
CA ASP A 60 2.95 -13.54 15.25
C ASP A 60 3.38 -12.58 16.37
N LYS A 61 4.66 -12.18 16.42
CA LYS A 61 5.16 -11.28 17.48
C LYS A 61 4.82 -9.82 17.18
N PRO A 62 4.20 -9.06 18.10
CA PRO A 62 3.75 -7.68 17.82
C PRO A 62 4.83 -6.73 17.30
N LEU A 63 6.04 -6.74 17.90
CA LEU A 63 7.15 -5.89 17.41
C LEU A 63 7.59 -6.27 16.00
N VAL A 64 7.66 -7.57 15.71
CA VAL A 64 7.99 -8.08 14.37
C VAL A 64 6.91 -7.69 13.37
N GLN A 65 5.63 -7.71 13.74
CA GLN A 65 4.54 -7.25 12.88
C GLN A 65 4.66 -5.76 12.57
N GLN A 66 5.01 -4.93 13.55
CA GLN A 66 5.21 -3.49 13.34
C GLN A 66 6.37 -3.23 12.36
N GLU A 67 7.54 -3.81 12.62
CA GLU A 67 8.72 -3.69 11.76
C GLU A 67 8.45 -4.21 10.35
N LEU A 68 7.91 -5.43 10.24
CA LEU A 68 7.64 -6.03 8.94
C LEU A 68 6.56 -5.27 8.16
N SER A 69 5.55 -4.71 8.82
CA SER A 69 4.54 -3.89 8.14
C SER A 69 5.15 -2.63 7.51
N TRP A 70 6.15 -2.04 8.17
CA TRP A 70 6.94 -0.92 7.65
C TRP A 70 7.80 -1.36 6.47
N SER A 71 8.56 -2.45 6.62
CA SER A 71 9.43 -2.96 5.55
C SER A 71 8.63 -3.32 4.30
N LEU A 72 7.54 -4.07 4.43
CA LEU A 72 6.72 -4.52 3.29
C LEU A 72 6.04 -3.36 2.56
N ALA A 73 5.49 -2.39 3.29
CA ALA A 73 4.88 -1.22 2.66
C ALA A 73 5.93 -0.30 2.02
N GLY A 74 7.11 -0.18 2.65
CA GLY A 74 8.22 0.64 2.16
C GLY A 74 8.86 0.16 0.86
N LEU A 75 8.67 -1.10 0.48
CA LEU A 75 9.11 -1.65 -0.81
C LEU A 75 8.61 -0.86 -2.03
N VAL A 76 7.54 -0.07 -1.91
CA VAL A 76 7.07 0.82 -2.98
C VAL A 76 8.12 1.89 -3.34
N LEU A 77 8.93 2.33 -2.38
CA LEU A 77 9.99 3.32 -2.60
C LEU A 77 11.18 2.71 -3.37
N GLU A 78 11.38 1.41 -3.23
CA GLU A 78 12.45 0.64 -3.88
C GLU A 78 12.09 0.32 -5.34
N CYS A 79 10.80 0.35 -5.68
CA CYS A 79 10.32 0.11 -7.03
C CYS A 79 10.81 1.20 -8.01
N LYS A 80 11.30 0.75 -9.17
CA LYS A 80 11.47 1.62 -10.35
C LYS A 80 10.15 2.26 -10.78
N ALA A 81 10.23 3.39 -11.46
CA ALA A 81 9.08 4.26 -11.78
C ALA A 81 7.89 3.50 -12.39
N GLY A 82 8.12 2.65 -13.41
CA GLY A 82 7.06 1.88 -14.07
C GLY A 82 6.35 0.84 -13.20
N ASN A 83 6.99 0.42 -12.09
CA ASN A 83 6.46 -0.64 -11.21
C ASN A 83 5.68 -0.10 -10.01
N ARG A 84 5.83 1.18 -9.66
CA ARG A 84 5.29 1.77 -8.42
C ARG A 84 3.78 1.69 -8.32
N ALA A 85 3.05 2.14 -9.34
CA ALA A 85 1.59 2.08 -9.36
C ALA A 85 1.09 0.63 -9.40
N THR A 86 1.76 -0.22 -10.18
CA THR A 86 1.48 -1.67 -10.28
C THR A 86 1.67 -2.37 -8.93
N PHE A 87 2.70 -2.01 -8.17
CA PHE A 87 2.98 -2.52 -6.84
C PHE A 87 1.86 -2.17 -5.85
N VAL A 88 1.44 -0.89 -5.80
CA VAL A 88 0.35 -0.44 -4.92
C VAL A 88 -0.99 -1.05 -5.32
N ARG A 89 -1.26 -1.16 -6.63
CA ARG A 89 -2.46 -1.85 -7.14
C ARG A 89 -2.50 -3.30 -6.70
N ALA A 90 -1.41 -4.03 -6.91
CA ALA A 90 -1.31 -5.45 -6.57
C ALA A 90 -1.42 -5.69 -5.05
N PHE A 91 -0.93 -4.77 -4.22
CA PHE A 91 -1.16 -4.79 -2.77
C PHE A 91 -2.65 -4.78 -2.45
N TRP A 92 -3.37 -3.75 -2.91
CA TRP A 92 -4.78 -3.56 -2.57
C TRP A 92 -5.66 -4.68 -3.11
N ASP A 93 -5.38 -5.15 -4.34
CA ASP A 93 -6.07 -6.32 -4.90
C ASP A 93 -5.83 -7.57 -4.06
N THR A 94 -4.59 -7.82 -3.64
CA THR A 94 -4.26 -8.98 -2.80
C THR A 94 -4.97 -8.88 -1.46
N LEU A 95 -4.90 -7.73 -0.79
CA LEU A 95 -5.56 -7.52 0.49
C LEU A 95 -7.08 -7.70 0.38
N CYS A 96 -7.72 -7.11 -0.62
CA CYS A 96 -9.17 -7.21 -0.81
C CYS A 96 -9.61 -8.66 -1.10
N ARG A 97 -8.86 -9.39 -1.92
CA ARG A 97 -9.17 -10.78 -2.29
C ARG A 97 -9.05 -11.75 -1.12
N GLU A 98 -8.03 -11.58 -0.28
CA GLU A 98 -7.75 -12.49 0.83
C GLU A 98 -8.45 -12.04 2.13
N TRP A 99 -9.10 -10.88 2.15
CA TRP A 99 -9.61 -10.25 3.37
C TRP A 99 -10.58 -11.14 4.17
N PHE A 100 -11.48 -11.85 3.49
CA PHE A 100 -12.46 -12.70 4.17
C PHE A 100 -11.86 -13.98 4.75
N GLU A 101 -10.66 -14.36 4.33
CA GLU A 101 -9.91 -15.49 4.90
C GLU A 101 -9.13 -15.06 6.16
N VAL A 102 -8.93 -13.76 6.38
CA VAL A 102 -8.23 -13.24 7.56
C VAL A 102 -9.12 -13.43 8.79
N ASP A 103 -8.69 -14.30 9.71
CA ASP A 103 -9.40 -14.49 10.97
C ASP A 103 -9.19 -13.31 11.94
N LYS A 104 -10.07 -13.23 12.95
CA LYS A 104 -10.11 -12.15 13.93
C LYS A 104 -8.78 -11.85 14.64
N HIS A 105 -7.88 -12.82 14.79
CA HIS A 105 -6.60 -12.60 15.47
C HIS A 105 -5.55 -11.95 14.57
N ARG A 106 -5.81 -11.88 13.25
CA ARG A 106 -4.89 -11.33 12.25
C ARG A 106 -5.38 -10.02 11.63
N VAL A 107 -6.65 -9.66 11.84
CA VAL A 107 -7.25 -8.42 11.30
C VAL A 107 -6.41 -7.20 11.61
N ASP A 108 -6.05 -6.98 12.88
CA ASP A 108 -5.36 -5.76 13.32
C ASP A 108 -4.01 -5.55 12.63
N LYS A 109 -3.23 -6.61 12.45
CA LYS A 109 -1.93 -6.48 11.76
C LYS A 109 -2.10 -6.16 10.28
N TYR A 110 -3.13 -6.67 9.61
CA TYR A 110 -3.39 -6.33 8.21
C TYR A 110 -3.97 -4.93 8.04
N LEU A 111 -4.77 -4.44 9.00
CA LEU A 111 -5.18 -3.03 9.05
C LEU A 111 -3.97 -2.11 9.27
N LEU A 112 -3.03 -2.51 10.14
CA LEU A 112 -1.76 -1.79 10.31
C LEU A 112 -0.96 -1.75 9.00
N LEU A 113 -0.81 -2.89 8.30
CA LEU A 113 -0.12 -2.95 7.02
C LEU A 113 -0.80 -2.06 5.95
N ALA A 114 -2.14 -2.05 5.89
CA ALA A 114 -2.90 -1.15 5.02
C ALA A 114 -2.61 0.32 5.34
N ARG A 115 -2.59 0.70 6.62
CA ARG A 115 -2.23 2.06 7.07
C ARG A 115 -0.80 2.43 6.66
N ARG A 116 0.17 1.50 6.76
CA ARG A 116 1.54 1.72 6.29
C ARG A 116 1.61 1.87 4.77
N MET A 117 0.84 1.09 4.01
CA MET A 117 0.80 1.26 2.55
C MET A 117 0.30 2.65 2.15
N VAL A 118 -0.72 3.18 2.85
CA VAL A 118 -1.19 4.54 2.63
C VAL A 118 -0.07 5.56 2.83
N PHE A 119 0.61 5.52 3.97
CA PHE A 119 1.74 6.40 4.26
C PHE A 119 2.82 6.33 3.18
N PHE A 120 3.27 5.13 2.82
CA PHE A 120 4.35 4.95 1.85
C PHE A 120 3.94 5.29 0.42
N THR A 121 2.66 5.20 0.08
CA THR A 121 2.15 5.71 -1.20
C THR A 121 2.34 7.24 -1.27
N PHE A 122 2.01 7.98 -0.20
CA PHE A 122 2.26 9.42 -0.17
C PHE A 122 3.75 9.76 -0.11
N GLN A 123 4.54 8.99 0.64
CA GLN A 123 5.98 9.18 0.68
C GLN A 123 6.61 9.00 -0.71
N SER A 124 6.14 8.02 -1.48
CA SER A 124 6.52 7.83 -2.89
C SER A 124 6.18 9.05 -3.73
N MET A 125 4.97 9.61 -3.61
CA MET A 125 4.61 10.86 -4.31
C MET A 125 5.54 12.03 -3.92
N ARG A 126 5.82 12.20 -2.62
CA ARG A 126 6.70 13.26 -2.11
C ARG A 126 8.14 13.12 -2.61
N GLN A 127 8.71 11.90 -2.60
CA GLN A 127 10.06 11.64 -3.11
C GLN A 127 10.20 11.86 -4.62
N ASN A 128 9.09 11.80 -5.35
CA ASN A 128 9.02 12.13 -6.78
C ASN A 128 8.38 13.50 -7.00
N GLU A 129 8.54 14.43 -6.04
CA GLU A 129 8.17 15.85 -6.14
C GLU A 129 6.71 16.10 -6.57
N TRP A 130 5.80 15.21 -6.18
CA TRP A 130 4.39 15.25 -6.56
C TRP A 130 4.18 15.25 -8.09
N ASP A 131 4.98 14.45 -8.80
CA ASP A 131 4.81 14.21 -10.23
C ASP A 131 3.35 13.89 -10.57
N GLN A 132 2.80 14.64 -11.51
CA GLN A 132 1.37 14.62 -11.79
C GLN A 132 0.90 13.29 -12.37
N ALA A 133 1.74 12.59 -13.12
CA ALA A 133 1.40 11.28 -13.67
C ALA A 133 1.35 10.24 -12.53
N LEU A 134 2.39 10.19 -11.70
CA LEU A 134 2.44 9.27 -10.56
C LEU A 134 1.31 9.52 -9.55
N VAL A 135 1.01 10.78 -9.24
CA VAL A 135 -0.10 11.13 -8.35
C VAL A 135 -1.42 10.62 -8.94
N ARG A 136 -1.69 10.85 -10.22
CA ARG A 136 -2.90 10.36 -10.89
C ARG A 136 -2.98 8.84 -10.88
N ASP A 137 -1.90 8.14 -11.21
CA ASP A 137 -1.88 6.68 -11.23
C ASP A 137 -2.22 6.08 -9.85
N TYR A 138 -1.69 6.66 -8.78
CA TYR A 138 -2.03 6.24 -7.43
C TYR A 138 -3.47 6.60 -7.05
N ILE A 139 -3.95 7.79 -7.40
CA ILE A 139 -5.36 8.16 -7.16
C ILE A 139 -6.32 7.22 -7.91
N ASP A 140 -5.99 6.84 -9.14
CA ASP A 140 -6.76 5.89 -9.93
C ASP A 140 -6.81 4.51 -9.25
N VAL A 141 -5.68 4.04 -8.70
CA VAL A 141 -5.64 2.80 -7.90
C VAL A 141 -6.57 2.90 -6.69
N TYR A 142 -6.53 4.01 -5.95
CA TYR A 142 -7.37 4.21 -4.77
C TYR A 142 -8.86 4.22 -5.13
N GLN A 143 -9.24 4.96 -6.17
CA GLN A 143 -10.61 5.05 -6.67
C GLN A 143 -11.15 3.71 -7.20
N GLN A 144 -10.29 2.84 -7.72
CA GLN A 144 -10.68 1.53 -8.25
C GLN A 144 -10.75 0.46 -7.15
N LEU A 145 -9.94 0.58 -6.09
CA LEU A 145 -9.82 -0.43 -5.04
C LEU A 145 -10.21 0.11 -3.66
N PRO A 146 -9.28 0.51 -2.76
CA PRO A 146 -9.58 0.67 -1.34
C PRO A 146 -10.70 1.67 -1.02
N ILE A 147 -10.95 2.66 -1.88
CA ILE A 147 -12.02 3.66 -1.69
C ILE A 147 -13.04 3.64 -2.83
N SER A 148 -13.12 2.55 -3.59
CA SER A 148 -14.13 2.39 -4.65
C SER A 148 -15.54 2.31 -4.06
N PRO A 149 -16.49 3.16 -4.46
CA PRO A 149 -17.82 3.23 -3.86
C PRO A 149 -18.67 1.97 -4.11
N ARG A 150 -18.37 1.21 -5.17
CA ARG A 150 -19.27 0.18 -5.71
C ARG A 150 -18.60 -1.12 -6.12
N GLU A 151 -17.27 -1.22 -6.08
CA GLU A 151 -16.57 -2.46 -6.44
C GLU A 151 -16.89 -3.59 -5.43
N PRO A 152 -17.66 -4.63 -5.82
CA PRO A 152 -18.10 -5.65 -4.86
C PRO A 152 -16.95 -6.44 -4.23
N ARG A 153 -15.80 -6.53 -4.92
CA ARG A 153 -14.61 -7.25 -4.43
C ARG A 153 -13.89 -6.53 -3.30
N VAL A 154 -14.13 -5.24 -3.11
CA VAL A 154 -13.52 -4.47 -2.04
C VAL A 154 -14.41 -4.62 -0.79
N PRO A 155 -13.89 -5.08 0.36
CA PRO A 155 -14.67 -5.18 1.59
C PRO A 155 -14.99 -3.80 2.19
N ASN A 156 -16.18 -3.65 2.79
CA ASN A 156 -16.56 -2.39 3.44
C ASN A 156 -15.64 -1.99 4.59
N SER A 157 -15.11 -2.96 5.34
CA SER A 157 -14.14 -2.70 6.42
C SER A 157 -12.83 -2.09 5.89
N ILE A 158 -12.38 -2.49 4.70
CA ILE A 158 -11.20 -1.89 4.06
C ILE A 158 -11.51 -0.45 3.65
N ARG A 159 -12.68 -0.19 3.05
CA ARG A 159 -13.10 1.18 2.70
C ARG A 159 -13.13 2.09 3.91
N SER A 160 -13.80 1.65 4.97
CA SER A 160 -13.95 2.43 6.20
C SER A 160 -12.60 2.68 6.85
N HIS A 161 -11.74 1.66 6.92
CA HIS A 161 -10.38 1.81 7.46
C HIS A 161 -9.55 2.79 6.65
N VAL A 162 -9.56 2.69 5.32
CA VAL A 162 -8.78 3.61 4.49
C VAL A 162 -9.33 5.03 4.59
N ALA A 163 -10.64 5.22 4.62
CA ALA A 163 -11.22 6.54 4.86
C ALA A 163 -10.82 7.15 6.21
N ASP A 164 -10.75 6.33 7.25
CA ASP A 164 -10.34 6.75 8.59
C ASP A 164 -8.86 7.17 8.66
N VAL A 165 -7.96 6.44 7.98
CA VAL A 165 -6.51 6.66 8.13
C VAL A 165 -5.87 7.53 7.03
N TYR A 166 -6.59 7.84 5.94
CA TYR A 166 -5.99 8.48 4.77
C TYR A 166 -5.40 9.87 5.06
N LEU A 167 -6.20 10.77 5.65
CA LEU A 167 -5.69 12.10 5.99
C LEU A 167 -4.73 12.10 7.16
N ASP A 168 -4.95 11.23 8.15
CA ASP A 168 -4.00 11.01 9.25
C ASP A 168 -2.58 10.74 8.73
N GLU A 169 -2.41 9.83 7.77
CA GLU A 169 -1.09 9.53 7.23
C GLU A 169 -0.55 10.64 6.31
N LEU A 170 -1.42 11.43 5.66
CA LEU A 170 -1.00 12.62 4.92
C LEU A 170 -0.50 13.73 5.87
N VAL A 171 -1.21 13.99 6.97
CA VAL A 171 -0.83 14.93 8.02
C VAL A 171 0.48 14.48 8.68
N ARG A 172 0.60 13.18 8.95
CA ARG A 172 1.83 12.59 9.46
C ARG A 172 3.00 12.84 8.51
N LEU A 173 2.83 12.59 7.21
CA LEU A 173 3.86 12.85 6.21
C LEU A 173 4.25 14.35 6.18
N ALA A 174 3.28 15.25 6.28
CA ALA A 174 3.54 16.70 6.30
C ALA A 174 4.26 17.16 7.58
N GLY A 175 4.01 16.48 8.70
CA GLY A 175 4.66 16.71 10.00
C GLY A 175 6.04 16.08 10.13
N ASP A 176 6.36 15.09 9.28
CA ASP A 176 7.66 14.43 9.21
C ASP A 176 8.69 15.37 8.56
N ARG A 177 9.09 16.39 9.33
CA ARG A 177 10.18 17.30 8.98
C ARG A 177 11.46 16.47 8.95
N ASP A 178 11.94 16.25 7.74
CA ASP A 178 13.16 15.54 7.33
C ASP A 178 14.16 15.28 8.48
N GLN A 179 14.17 14.05 9.00
CA GLN A 179 15.25 13.56 9.88
C GLN A 179 16.57 13.30 9.12
N GLN A 180 16.66 13.69 7.84
CA GLN A 180 17.92 13.76 7.10
C GLN A 180 18.27 15.24 6.96
N GLY A 181 19.17 15.69 7.85
CA GLY A 181 19.77 17.01 7.80
C GLY A 181 20.62 17.19 6.54
N ASP A 182 19.96 17.62 5.48
CA ASP A 182 20.45 18.48 4.40
C ASP A 182 19.35 18.55 3.33
N VAL A 183 18.47 19.54 3.41
CA VAL A 183 17.59 19.88 2.28
C VAL A 183 17.93 21.30 1.83
N PRO A 184 18.38 21.48 0.57
CA PRO A 184 18.52 22.79 -0.06
C PRO A 184 17.20 23.56 0.04
N GLN A 185 17.28 24.87 0.20
CA GLN A 185 16.16 25.81 0.39
C GLN A 185 15.16 25.91 -0.80
N ASN A 186 14.97 24.85 -1.59
CA ASN A 186 14.22 24.87 -2.85
C ASN A 186 13.34 23.64 -3.14
N THR A 187 12.70 23.03 -2.13
CA THR A 187 11.71 21.94 -2.36
C THR A 187 10.36 22.26 -1.71
N ALA A 188 9.77 23.41 -2.05
CA ALA A 188 8.40 23.74 -1.66
C ALA A 188 7.38 23.26 -2.71
N ALA A 189 7.52 22.02 -3.22
CA ALA A 189 6.44 21.41 -3.98
C ALA A 189 5.27 21.21 -3.01
N ARG A 190 4.28 22.10 -3.11
CA ARG A 190 3.10 22.10 -2.23
C ARG A 190 2.35 20.78 -2.41
N ILE A 191 1.97 20.18 -1.30
CA ILE A 191 1.11 18.99 -1.29
C ILE A 191 -0.16 19.28 -2.12
N PRO A 192 -0.50 18.50 -3.16
CA PRO A 192 -1.67 18.72 -4.01
C PRO A 192 -2.94 18.24 -3.30
N VAL A 193 -3.26 18.83 -2.14
CA VAL A 193 -4.34 18.39 -1.23
C VAL A 193 -5.68 18.24 -1.96
N ALA A 194 -6.03 19.19 -2.83
CA ALA A 194 -7.28 19.13 -3.61
C ALA A 194 -7.38 17.84 -4.45
N THR A 195 -6.31 17.47 -5.14
CA THR A 195 -6.24 16.24 -5.95
C THR A 195 -6.30 14.99 -5.07
N LEU A 196 -5.66 15.01 -3.90
CA LEU A 196 -5.64 13.87 -2.98
C LEU A 196 -6.98 13.64 -2.29
N VAL A 197 -7.78 14.69 -2.08
CA VAL A 197 -9.09 14.63 -1.41
C VAL A 197 -10.24 14.39 -2.40
N GLU A 198 -10.11 14.74 -3.68
CA GLU A 198 -11.13 14.53 -4.72
C GLU A 198 -11.78 13.12 -4.70
N PRO A 199 -11.03 12.01 -4.54
CA PRO A 199 -11.61 10.68 -4.50
C PRO A 199 -12.65 10.48 -3.38
N PHE A 200 -12.48 11.16 -2.25
CA PHE A 200 -13.41 11.08 -1.12
C PHE A 200 -14.69 11.85 -1.38
N MET A 201 -14.62 12.96 -2.12
CA MET A 201 -15.82 13.66 -2.59
C MET A 201 -16.65 12.76 -3.51
N ARG A 202 -15.98 12.04 -4.43
CA ARG A 202 -16.65 11.04 -5.29
C ARG A 202 -17.25 9.89 -4.46
N LEU A 203 -16.52 9.41 -3.46
CA LEU A 203 -16.99 8.34 -2.58
C LEU A 203 -18.26 8.77 -1.81
N ILE A 204 -18.27 9.94 -1.16
CA ILE A 204 -19.46 10.49 -0.50
C ILE A 204 -20.64 10.58 -1.48
N ALA A 205 -20.42 11.12 -2.68
CA ALA A 205 -21.48 11.38 -3.64
C ALA A 205 -22.12 10.10 -4.21
N THR A 206 -21.41 8.97 -4.19
CA THR A 206 -21.82 7.76 -4.95
C THR A 206 -21.93 6.49 -4.13
N THR A 207 -21.48 6.51 -2.87
CA THR A 207 -21.52 5.37 -1.94
C THR A 207 -22.95 4.98 -1.59
N THR A 208 -23.19 3.68 -1.50
CA THR A 208 -24.43 3.11 -0.96
C THR A 208 -24.28 2.66 0.50
N ILE A 209 -23.07 2.81 1.08
CA ILE A 209 -22.75 2.40 2.44
C ILE A 209 -23.24 3.48 3.40
N ARG A 210 -24.25 3.15 4.21
CA ARG A 210 -24.98 4.10 5.08
C ARG A 210 -24.09 4.98 5.96
N HIS A 211 -23.06 4.40 6.57
CA HIS A 211 -22.19 5.10 7.53
C HIS A 211 -20.96 5.75 6.87
N MET A 212 -20.73 5.51 5.58
CA MET A 212 -19.55 6.04 4.89
C MET A 212 -19.52 7.56 4.80
N PRO A 213 -20.64 8.28 4.51
CA PRO A 213 -20.63 9.74 4.53
C PRO A 213 -20.23 10.31 5.90
N GLN A 214 -20.69 9.70 7.00
CA GLN A 214 -20.34 10.13 8.35
C GLN A 214 -18.84 9.93 8.63
N ILE A 215 -18.30 8.75 8.33
CA ILE A 215 -16.86 8.45 8.50
C ILE A 215 -16.02 9.45 7.71
N ILE A 216 -16.38 9.73 6.45
CA ILE A 216 -15.60 10.67 5.65
C ILE A 216 -15.75 12.10 6.18
N GLN A 217 -16.93 12.50 6.64
CA GLN A 217 -17.12 13.82 7.25
C GLN A 217 -16.22 14.00 8.47
N GLU A 218 -16.20 13.02 9.38
CA GLU A 218 -15.43 13.05 10.63
C GLU A 218 -13.92 12.90 10.41
N SER A 219 -13.48 12.00 9.51
CA SER A 219 -12.06 11.69 9.32
C SER A 219 -11.37 12.53 8.23
N VAL A 220 -12.13 13.15 7.31
CA VAL A 220 -11.57 13.88 6.14
C VAL A 220 -11.89 15.38 6.16
N PHE A 221 -13.01 15.81 6.74
CA PHE A 221 -13.49 17.20 6.62
C PHE A 221 -13.63 17.95 7.95
N GLU A 222 -13.48 17.28 9.09
CA GLU A 222 -13.39 17.87 10.44
C GLU A 222 -11.95 17.87 10.95
#